data_AF-C5ARR1-F1
#
_entry.id   AF-C5ARR1-F1
#
_cell.length_a   1.000
_cell.length_b   1.000
_cell.length_c   1.000
_cell.angle_alpha   90.00
_cell.angle_beta   90.00
_cell.angle_gamma   90.00
#
_symmetry.space_group_name_H-M   'P 1'
#
loop_
_entity.id
_entity.type
_entity.pdbx_description
1 polymer ?
#
loop_
_entity_poly.entity_id
_entity_poly.type
_entity_poly.pdbx_seq_one_letter_code
_entity_poly.pdbx_strand_id
1 'polypeptide(L)'
;MADPKPAAYVSQAEFARRRGVSKKTVTEWKQRGLLTMTEAGLVDVEASEWNLDQRPVTYRGGVARRPVRAIPRDEEMVGKPARATAAPRPAEPAPPPEQQGEGGQGDGGAEFDPEDPNLSLAQAAQRKENHLGLLRRLEYLTKQGILVERAAAEAAFFEEGRAFRDALIAWPARVSIEMADELKIDARELTQVLATYVNQLLAELGEPSELDLSRRSQP
;
A
#
# COMPACT_ATOMS: atom_id res chain seq x y z
N MET A 1 13.06 61.85 -5.93
CA MET A 1 11.88 61.51 -5.12
C MET A 1 11.62 60.03 -5.27
N ALA A 2 11.91 59.27 -4.22
CA ALA A 2 11.27 58.01 -3.87
C ALA A 2 11.87 57.60 -2.52
N ASP A 3 11.35 58.18 -1.44
CA ASP A 3 11.57 57.67 -0.10
C ASP A 3 11.21 56.18 -0.08
N PRO A 4 12.11 55.27 0.33
CA PRO A 4 11.71 53.91 0.57
C PRO A 4 10.86 53.89 1.85
N LYS A 5 9.55 53.72 1.63
CA LYS A 5 8.54 53.16 2.54
C LYS A 5 9.18 52.44 3.74
N PRO A 6 8.74 52.68 5.00
CA PRO A 6 9.39 52.06 6.16
C PRO A 6 9.07 50.57 6.20
N ALA A 7 9.86 49.76 5.48
CA ALA A 7 9.93 48.33 5.69
C ALA A 7 10.45 48.14 7.11
N ALA A 8 9.66 47.50 7.97
CA ALA A 8 10.06 47.24 9.34
C ALA A 8 11.27 46.29 9.31
N TYR A 9 12.48 46.83 9.42
CA TYR A 9 13.69 46.04 9.50
C TYR A 9 13.85 45.51 10.93
N VAL A 10 13.81 44.20 11.10
CA VAL A 10 13.92 43.57 12.43
C VAL A 10 15.07 42.59 12.48
N SER A 11 15.56 42.30 13.68
CA SER A 11 16.54 41.23 13.86
C SER A 11 15.93 39.86 13.57
N GLN A 12 16.75 38.87 13.19
CA GLN A 12 16.27 37.50 12.94
C GLN A 12 15.56 36.88 14.17
N ALA A 13 16.01 37.22 15.39
CA ALA A 13 15.41 36.72 16.62
C ALA A 13 14.02 37.33 16.88
N GLU A 14 13.85 38.59 16.53
CA GLU A 14 12.56 39.29 16.64
C GLU A 14 11.59 38.84 15.55
N PHE A 15 12.07 38.62 14.32
CA PHE A 15 11.29 38.02 13.23
C PHE A 15 10.77 36.63 13.61
N ALA A 16 11.62 35.79 14.21
CA ALA A 16 11.24 34.46 14.70
C ALA A 16 10.11 34.53 15.74
N ARG A 17 10.22 35.44 16.72
CA ARG A 17 9.21 35.66 17.76
C ARG A 17 7.88 36.15 17.18
N ARG A 18 7.93 37.11 16.25
CA ARG A 18 6.74 37.70 15.62
C ARG A 18 5.95 36.68 14.82
N ARG A 19 6.63 35.74 14.14
CA ARG A 19 6.00 34.68 13.34
C ARG A 19 5.72 33.39 14.12
N GLY A 20 6.12 33.32 15.39
CA GLY A 20 5.92 32.14 16.24
C GLY A 20 6.76 30.92 15.85
N VAL A 21 7.92 31.13 15.22
CA VAL A 21 8.77 30.05 14.68
C VAL A 21 10.11 30.02 15.41
N SER A 22 10.77 28.85 15.45
CA SER A 22 12.07 28.71 16.09
C SER A 22 13.16 29.53 15.36
N LYS A 23 14.14 30.04 16.11
CA LYS A 23 15.32 30.74 15.55
C LYS A 23 16.08 29.87 14.53
N LYS A 24 16.11 28.56 14.74
CA LYS A 24 16.71 27.58 13.82
C LYS A 24 16.06 27.63 12.44
N THR A 25 14.72 27.69 12.39
CA THR A 25 13.96 27.76 11.14
C THR A 25 14.24 29.04 10.36
N VAL A 26 14.42 30.17 11.05
CA VAL A 26 14.81 31.45 10.42
C VAL A 26 16.22 31.39 9.84
N THR A 27 17.16 30.71 10.52
CA THR A 27 18.51 30.45 9.96
C THR A 27 18.45 29.58 8.72
N GLU A 28 17.61 28.53 8.70
CA GLU A 28 17.40 27.69 7.51
C GLU A 28 16.80 28.49 6.35
N TRP A 29 15.86 29.40 6.61
CA TRP A 29 15.31 30.29 5.57
C TRP A 29 16.34 31.27 5.03
N LYS A 30 17.22 31.79 5.89
CA LYS A 30 18.37 32.60 5.47
C LYS A 30 19.31 31.80 4.56
N GLN A 31 19.71 30.59 4.96
CA GLN A 31 20.62 29.74 4.19
C GLN A 31 20.05 29.36 2.82
N ARG A 32 18.73 29.17 2.74
CA ARG A 32 18.03 28.87 1.50
C ARG A 32 17.71 30.12 0.65
N GLY A 33 18.09 31.31 1.10
CA GLY A 33 17.86 32.57 0.40
C GLY A 33 16.40 33.04 0.36
N LEU A 34 15.55 32.56 1.27
CA LEU A 34 14.13 32.96 1.32
C LEU A 34 13.91 34.28 2.07
N LEU A 35 14.88 34.71 2.87
CA LEU A 35 14.83 35.98 3.59
C LEU A 35 15.58 37.05 2.82
N THR A 36 14.93 38.18 2.59
CA THR A 36 15.60 39.37 2.06
C THR A 36 16.27 40.08 3.22
N MET A 37 17.60 40.11 3.20
CA MET A 37 18.40 40.81 4.21
C MET A 37 18.89 42.14 3.64
N THR A 38 18.81 43.19 4.45
CA THR A 38 19.43 44.48 4.15
C THR A 38 20.95 44.37 4.32
N GLU A 39 21.73 45.27 3.68
CA GLU A 39 23.20 45.32 3.81
C GLU A 39 23.68 45.44 5.27
N ALA A 40 22.84 46.01 6.15
CA ALA A 40 23.06 46.09 7.59
C ALA A 40 22.80 44.78 8.37
N GLY A 41 22.46 43.68 7.71
CA GLY A 41 22.23 42.37 8.32
C GLY A 41 20.87 42.20 9.04
N LEU A 42 19.92 43.11 8.79
CA LEU A 42 18.54 43.06 9.30
C LEU A 42 17.62 42.36 8.29
N VAL A 43 16.51 41.78 8.78
CA VAL A 43 15.49 41.13 7.95
C VAL A 43 14.48 42.17 7.50
N ASP A 44 14.29 42.30 6.19
CA ASP A 44 13.16 43.03 5.63
C ASP A 44 11.89 42.19 5.79
N VAL A 45 11.00 42.60 6.70
CA VAL A 45 9.80 41.84 7.07
C VAL A 45 8.84 41.71 5.90
N GLU A 46 8.55 42.80 5.18
CA GLU A 46 7.56 42.82 4.09
C GLU A 46 8.02 41.95 2.92
N ALA A 47 9.29 42.09 2.51
CA ALA A 47 9.86 41.30 1.42
C ALA A 47 10.04 39.82 1.80
N SER A 48 10.42 39.53 3.05
CA SER A 48 10.61 38.16 3.53
C SER A 48 9.28 37.43 3.73
N GLU A 49 8.25 38.10 4.24
CA GLU A 49 6.90 37.53 4.36
C GLU A 49 6.32 37.24 2.98
N TRP A 50 6.44 38.17 2.02
CA TRP A 50 6.05 37.93 0.63
C TRP A 50 6.74 36.70 0.04
N ASN A 51 8.06 36.59 0.17
CA ASN A 51 8.82 35.43 -0.32
C ASN A 51 8.38 34.12 0.33
N LEU A 52 7.99 34.15 1.60
CA LEU A 52 7.55 32.96 2.33
C LEU A 52 6.08 32.59 2.01
N ASP A 53 5.23 33.56 1.69
CA ASP A 53 3.82 33.35 1.33
C ASP A 53 3.64 32.94 -0.14
N GLN A 54 4.58 33.28 -1.02
CA GLN A 54 4.64 32.78 -2.41
C GLN A 54 5.01 31.29 -2.49
N ARG A 55 5.22 30.62 -1.35
CA ARG A 55 5.46 29.17 -1.31
C ARG A 55 4.14 28.43 -1.47
N PRO A 56 3.94 27.62 -2.53
CA PRO A 56 2.83 26.67 -2.53
C PRO A 56 3.00 25.73 -1.33
N VAL A 57 1.93 25.48 -0.56
CA VAL A 57 1.91 24.50 0.52
C VAL A 57 1.97 23.10 -0.10
N THR A 58 3.12 22.72 -0.63
CA THR A 58 3.36 21.37 -1.14
C THR A 58 3.89 20.49 -0.01
N TYR A 59 3.02 19.63 0.51
CA TYR A 59 3.43 18.32 0.98
C TYR A 59 3.48 17.35 -0.22
N ARG A 60 4.40 16.39 -0.15
CA ARG A 60 4.52 15.15 -0.95
C ARG A 60 4.75 15.27 -2.47
N GLY A 61 5.96 14.88 -2.86
CA GLY A 61 6.21 14.05 -4.06
C GLY A 61 5.98 14.70 -5.42
N GLY A 62 6.97 15.45 -5.92
CA GLY A 62 7.04 15.76 -7.34
C GLY A 62 7.65 17.12 -7.65
N VAL A 63 8.57 17.14 -8.63
CA VAL A 63 9.28 18.33 -9.07
C VAL A 63 8.49 19.01 -10.18
N ALA A 64 8.22 20.32 -10.04
CA ALA A 64 7.83 21.15 -11.16
C ALA A 64 8.81 22.32 -11.28
N ARG A 65 9.54 22.37 -12.42
CA ARG A 65 10.28 23.56 -12.84
C ARG A 65 9.26 24.65 -13.22
N ARG A 66 9.51 25.89 -12.80
CA ARG A 66 8.72 27.06 -13.21
C ARG A 66 9.60 28.05 -14.02
N PRO A 67 9.05 28.75 -15.04
CA PRO A 67 9.81 29.72 -15.83
C PRO A 67 10.05 31.02 -15.04
N VAL A 68 11.22 31.62 -15.27
CA VAL A 68 11.65 32.89 -14.69
C VAL A 68 11.02 34.05 -15.48
N ARG A 69 10.34 34.96 -14.79
CA ARG A 69 9.93 36.26 -15.35
C ARG A 69 11.06 37.25 -15.17
N ALA A 70 11.47 37.89 -16.27
CA ALA A 70 12.60 38.81 -16.37
C ALA A 70 12.40 40.10 -15.54
N ILE A 71 13.47 40.54 -14.89
CA ILE A 71 13.68 41.91 -14.39
C ILE A 71 14.78 42.52 -15.27
N PRO A 72 14.68 43.78 -15.73
CA PRO A 72 15.68 44.39 -16.58
C PRO A 72 17.00 44.55 -15.81
N ARG A 73 18.10 44.10 -16.40
CA ARG A 73 19.47 44.44 -15.97
C ARG A 73 20.12 45.21 -17.11
N ASP A 74 20.48 46.45 -16.82
CA ASP A 74 21.36 47.25 -17.66
C ASP A 74 22.80 46.67 -17.60
N GLU A 75 23.38 46.49 -18.79
CA GLU A 75 24.79 46.62 -19.25
C GLU A 75 25.92 46.17 -18.30
N GLU A 76 26.95 45.38 -18.65
CA GLU A 76 27.68 45.14 -19.90
C GLU A 76 28.65 43.95 -19.67
N MET A 77 28.73 42.96 -20.57
CA MET A 77 30.02 42.31 -20.93
C MET A 77 29.88 41.34 -22.12
N VAL A 78 30.22 41.91 -23.29
CA VAL A 78 30.91 41.38 -24.48
C VAL A 78 31.35 39.89 -24.49
N GLY A 79 30.97 39.18 -25.57
CA GLY A 79 31.73 38.03 -26.08
C GLY A 79 30.90 36.94 -26.80
N LYS A 80 30.74 37.04 -28.13
CA LYS A 80 30.22 35.98 -29.03
C LYS A 80 31.23 35.83 -30.17
N PRO A 81 31.43 34.62 -30.73
CA PRO A 81 30.77 34.29 -32.01
C PRO A 81 30.23 32.85 -32.01
N ALA A 82 29.03 32.59 -32.54
CA ALA A 82 28.66 32.39 -33.95
C ALA A 82 28.93 30.96 -34.46
N ARG A 83 27.87 30.39 -35.01
CA ARG A 83 27.63 28.99 -35.39
C ARG A 83 28.12 28.74 -36.82
N ALA A 84 28.75 27.58 -37.07
CA ALA A 84 28.94 27.03 -38.41
C ALA A 84 28.26 25.66 -38.54
N THR A 85 27.69 25.43 -39.71
CA THR A 85 26.85 24.33 -40.18
C THR A 85 27.66 23.23 -40.87
N ALA A 86 27.30 21.95 -40.69
CA ALA A 86 27.25 20.92 -41.75
C ALA A 86 26.66 19.60 -41.20
N ALA A 87 25.69 19.03 -41.93
CA ALA A 87 25.14 17.67 -41.73
C ALA A 87 25.77 16.72 -42.80
N PRO A 88 25.65 15.37 -42.70
CA PRO A 88 24.37 14.70 -42.98
C PRO A 88 24.02 13.48 -42.09
N ARG A 89 22.70 13.20 -42.02
CA ARG A 89 22.01 11.94 -41.61
C ARG A 89 22.12 10.88 -42.73
N PRO A 90 21.74 9.57 -42.58
CA PRO A 90 20.69 9.05 -41.69
C PRO A 90 20.86 7.63 -41.08
N ALA A 91 20.33 7.42 -39.86
CA ALA A 91 19.51 6.25 -39.47
C ALA A 91 18.94 6.45 -38.06
N GLU A 92 17.68 6.06 -37.88
CA GLU A 92 16.90 5.99 -36.63
C GLU A 92 16.30 4.56 -36.59
N PRO A 93 15.92 3.93 -35.45
CA PRO A 93 16.21 4.17 -34.03
C PRO A 93 16.77 2.92 -33.29
N ALA A 94 17.43 3.11 -32.14
CA ALA A 94 17.56 2.06 -31.10
C ALA A 94 17.42 2.73 -29.72
N PRO A 95 16.77 2.07 -28.74
CA PRO A 95 16.26 2.70 -27.51
C PRO A 95 17.38 3.21 -26.58
N PRO A 96 17.07 4.14 -25.65
CA PRO A 96 18.05 4.67 -24.70
C PRO A 96 18.62 3.57 -23.80
N PRO A 97 19.89 3.66 -23.37
CA PRO A 97 20.50 2.65 -22.51
C PRO A 97 19.75 2.57 -21.19
N GLU A 98 19.33 1.34 -20.87
CA GLU A 98 18.90 0.95 -19.53
C GLU A 98 19.97 1.41 -18.54
N GLN A 99 19.56 2.24 -17.58
CA GLN A 99 20.37 2.54 -16.41
C GLN A 99 20.48 1.24 -15.62
N GLN A 100 21.57 0.53 -15.88
CA GLN A 100 22.08 -0.55 -15.06
C GLN A 100 22.28 0.03 -13.67
N GLY A 101 21.33 -0.23 -12.77
CA GLY A 101 21.58 -0.13 -11.34
C GLY A 101 22.78 -1.02 -11.03
N GLU A 102 23.80 -0.43 -10.41
CA GLU A 102 25.06 -1.06 -10.07
C GLU A 102 24.81 -2.34 -9.26
N GLY A 103 24.77 -3.46 -9.97
CA GLY A 103 24.96 -4.78 -9.39
C GLY A 103 26.42 -4.90 -9.01
N GLY A 104 26.71 -4.68 -7.73
CA GLY A 104 27.96 -5.14 -7.15
C GLY A 104 28.01 -6.67 -7.29
N GLN A 105 28.81 -7.13 -8.25
CA GLN A 105 29.20 -8.53 -8.37
C GLN A 105 30.04 -8.91 -7.15
N GLY A 106 29.38 -9.47 -6.15
CA GLY A 106 29.93 -10.55 -5.36
C GLY A 106 29.62 -11.85 -6.10
N ASP A 107 30.66 -12.45 -6.66
CA ASP A 107 30.66 -13.83 -7.12
C ASP A 107 30.23 -14.76 -5.98
N GLY A 108 29.20 -15.58 -6.24
CA GLY A 108 28.54 -16.42 -5.25
C GLY A 108 27.03 -16.23 -5.33
N GLY A 109 26.32 -17.26 -5.81
CA GLY A 109 24.87 -17.33 -5.71
C GLY A 109 24.45 -17.32 -4.24
N ALA A 110 24.29 -16.11 -3.68
CA ALA A 110 23.62 -15.93 -2.41
C ALA A 110 22.14 -16.18 -2.69
N GLU A 111 21.72 -17.38 -2.33
CA GLU A 111 20.33 -17.80 -2.25
C GLU A 111 19.53 -16.67 -1.59
N PHE A 112 18.53 -16.14 -2.31
CA PHE A 112 17.61 -15.15 -1.75
C PHE A 112 16.84 -15.84 -0.62
N ASP A 113 17.31 -15.70 0.62
CA ASP A 113 16.59 -16.15 1.80
C ASP A 113 15.53 -15.10 2.14
N PRO A 114 14.23 -15.40 1.92
CA PRO A 114 13.15 -14.45 2.20
C PRO A 114 13.11 -14.01 3.68
N GLU A 115 13.69 -14.82 4.58
CA GLU A 115 13.67 -14.62 6.03
C GLU A 115 15.01 -14.16 6.60
N ASP A 116 15.99 -13.78 5.76
CA ASP A 116 17.30 -13.30 6.24
C ASP A 116 17.12 -12.11 7.22
N PRO A 117 17.62 -12.21 8.47
CA PRO A 117 17.55 -11.12 9.43
C PRO A 117 18.56 -9.98 9.17
N ASN A 118 19.58 -10.19 8.35
CA ASN A 118 20.70 -9.26 8.13
C ASN A 118 20.64 -8.50 6.79
N LEU A 119 19.43 -8.16 6.34
CA LEU A 119 19.21 -7.38 5.11
C LEU A 119 19.68 -5.92 5.25
N SER A 120 20.12 -5.33 4.13
CA SER A 120 20.39 -3.89 4.06
C SER A 120 19.12 -3.06 4.32
N LEU A 121 19.26 -1.82 4.80
CA LEU A 121 18.12 -0.95 5.14
C LEU A 121 17.15 -0.75 3.96
N ALA A 122 17.67 -0.61 2.74
CA ALA A 122 16.86 -0.46 1.54
C ALA A 122 16.03 -1.71 1.24
N GLN A 123 16.67 -2.89 1.31
CA GLN A 123 16.00 -4.18 1.08
C GLN A 123 14.98 -4.49 2.19
N ALA A 124 15.32 -4.20 3.46
CA ALA A 124 14.41 -4.37 4.59
C ALA A 124 13.16 -3.48 4.47
N ALA A 125 13.33 -2.22 4.05
CA ALA A 125 12.22 -1.31 3.79
C ALA A 125 11.32 -1.81 2.65
N GLN A 126 11.90 -2.27 1.55
CA GLN A 126 11.16 -2.86 0.43
C GLN A 126 10.38 -4.11 0.87
N ARG A 127 11.01 -5.03 1.64
CA ARG A 127 10.35 -6.22 2.19
C ARG A 127 9.14 -5.83 3.04
N LYS A 128 9.31 -4.87 3.95
CA LYS A 128 8.23 -4.38 4.81
C LYS A 128 7.05 -3.83 3.99
N GLU A 129 7.32 -2.99 3.00
CA GLU A 129 6.26 -2.42 2.15
C GLU A 129 5.53 -3.51 1.34
N ASN A 130 6.26 -4.52 0.85
CA ASN A 130 5.67 -5.67 0.16
C ASN A 130 4.70 -6.45 1.07
N HIS A 131 5.14 -6.87 2.26
CA HIS A 131 4.26 -7.59 3.20
C HIS A 131 3.08 -6.73 3.66
N LEU A 132 3.29 -5.43 3.85
CA LEU A 132 2.22 -4.52 4.21
C LEU A 132 1.19 -4.38 3.08
N GLY A 133 1.63 -4.39 1.82
CA GLY A 133 0.74 -4.47 0.66
C GLY A 133 -0.09 -5.76 0.63
N LEU A 134 0.54 -6.90 0.89
CA LEU A 134 -0.15 -8.20 0.95
C LEU A 134 -1.18 -8.24 2.09
N LEU A 135 -0.82 -7.79 3.29
CA LEU A 135 -1.71 -7.74 4.45
C LEU A 135 -2.91 -6.83 4.18
N ARG A 136 -2.69 -5.63 3.63
CA ARG A 136 -3.79 -4.73 3.22
C ARG A 136 -4.70 -5.36 2.18
N ARG A 137 -4.15 -6.11 1.23
CA ARG A 137 -4.95 -6.83 0.22
C ARG A 137 -5.80 -7.91 0.87
N LEU A 138 -5.24 -8.72 1.77
CA LEU A 138 -5.99 -9.73 2.51
C LEU A 138 -7.13 -9.08 3.31
N GLU A 139 -6.84 -8.03 4.08
CA GLU A 139 -7.85 -7.30 4.84
C GLU A 139 -8.96 -6.72 3.94
N TYR A 140 -8.59 -6.15 2.80
CA TYR A 140 -9.55 -5.61 1.84
C TYR A 140 -10.48 -6.70 1.32
N LEU A 141 -9.93 -7.85 0.90
CA LEU A 141 -10.71 -8.98 0.40
C LEU A 141 -11.60 -9.60 1.48
N THR A 142 -11.12 -9.69 2.72
CA THR A 142 -11.94 -10.14 3.85
C THR A 142 -13.07 -9.15 4.17
N LYS A 143 -12.80 -7.84 4.18
CA LYS A 143 -13.83 -6.80 4.37
C LYS A 143 -14.86 -6.77 3.25
N GLN A 144 -14.47 -7.15 2.03
CA GLN A 144 -15.39 -7.34 0.91
C GLN A 144 -16.19 -8.64 0.98
N GLY A 145 -15.88 -9.53 1.94
CA GLY A 145 -16.54 -10.83 2.08
C GLY A 145 -16.09 -11.89 1.07
N ILE A 146 -14.98 -11.66 0.36
CA ILE A 146 -14.43 -12.60 -0.63
C ILE A 146 -13.60 -13.68 0.06
N LEU A 147 -12.85 -13.31 1.10
CA LEU A 147 -12.01 -14.23 1.88
C LEU A 147 -12.56 -14.43 3.29
N VAL A 148 -12.57 -15.69 3.73
CA VAL A 148 -12.92 -16.09 5.09
C VAL A 148 -11.74 -16.84 5.68
N GLU A 149 -11.57 -16.78 7.01
CA GLU A 149 -10.59 -17.59 7.71
C GLU A 149 -10.88 -19.08 7.51
N ARG A 150 -9.88 -19.82 7.05
CA ARG A 150 -10.00 -21.24 6.75
C ARG A 150 -10.53 -22.05 7.94
N ALA A 151 -9.98 -21.81 9.14
CA ALA A 151 -10.41 -22.53 10.34
C ALA A 151 -11.88 -22.27 10.68
N ALA A 152 -12.34 -21.02 10.55
CA ALA A 152 -13.75 -20.67 10.76
C ALA A 152 -14.68 -21.31 9.71
N ALA A 153 -14.26 -21.31 8.44
CA ALA A 153 -15.01 -21.96 7.36
C ALA A 153 -15.11 -23.47 7.59
N GLU A 154 -13.99 -24.14 7.90
CA GLU A 154 -13.96 -25.57 8.20
C GLU A 154 -14.89 -25.90 9.38
N ALA A 155 -14.81 -25.13 10.48
CA ALA A 155 -15.69 -25.31 11.62
C ALA A 155 -17.18 -25.19 11.24
N ALA A 156 -17.55 -24.17 10.47
CA ALA A 156 -18.92 -23.99 10.01
C ALA A 156 -19.42 -25.16 9.15
N PHE A 157 -18.59 -25.68 8.22
CA PHE A 157 -18.94 -26.86 7.43
C PHE A 157 -19.10 -28.13 8.29
N PHE A 158 -18.23 -28.31 9.30
CA PHE A 158 -18.34 -29.44 10.23
C PHE A 158 -19.59 -29.35 11.11
N GLU A 159 -19.94 -28.16 11.58
CA GLU A 159 -21.16 -27.92 12.35
C GLU A 159 -22.42 -28.19 11.52
N GLU A 160 -22.45 -27.73 10.27
CA GLU A 160 -23.57 -27.99 9.36
C GLU A 160 -23.71 -29.49 9.04
N GLY A 161 -22.59 -30.16 8.75
CA GLY A 161 -22.57 -31.62 8.53
C GLY A 161 -23.06 -32.40 9.76
N ARG A 162 -22.68 -31.95 10.97
CA ARG A 162 -23.17 -32.50 12.23
C ARG A 162 -24.68 -32.29 12.37
N ALA A 163 -25.16 -31.07 12.14
CA ALA A 163 -26.57 -30.75 12.23
C ALA A 163 -27.41 -31.60 11.25
N PHE A 164 -26.91 -31.81 10.03
CA PHE A 164 -27.55 -32.67 9.04
C PHE A 164 -27.62 -34.14 9.50
N ARG A 165 -26.51 -34.69 10.01
CA ARG A 165 -26.46 -36.04 10.57
C ARG A 165 -27.44 -36.19 11.74
N ASP A 166 -27.45 -35.24 12.67
CA ASP A 166 -28.32 -35.27 13.84
C ASP A 166 -29.80 -35.18 13.43
N ALA A 167 -30.11 -34.38 12.40
CA ALA A 167 -31.44 -34.29 11.82
C ALA A 167 -31.90 -35.61 11.18
N LEU A 168 -31.01 -36.33 10.51
CA LEU A 168 -31.27 -37.66 9.95
C LEU A 168 -31.49 -38.71 11.04
N ILE A 169 -30.67 -38.72 12.10
CA ILE A 169 -30.86 -39.65 13.22
C ILE A 169 -32.21 -39.43 13.91
N ALA A 170 -32.64 -38.18 14.07
CA ALA A 170 -33.93 -37.84 14.66
C ALA A 170 -35.12 -38.01 13.69
N TRP A 171 -34.87 -38.15 12.38
CA TRP A 171 -35.92 -38.16 11.36
C TRP A 171 -36.87 -39.37 11.47
N PRO A 172 -36.42 -40.63 11.62
CA PRO A 172 -37.31 -41.79 11.76
C PRO A 172 -38.38 -41.61 12.82
N ALA A 173 -38.01 -41.14 14.01
CA ALA A 173 -38.95 -40.92 15.11
C ALA A 173 -40.05 -39.89 14.78
N ARG A 174 -39.78 -38.94 13.88
CA ARG A 174 -40.75 -37.90 13.47
C ARG A 174 -41.73 -38.41 12.42
N VAL A 175 -41.24 -39.14 11.42
CA VAL A 175 -42.06 -39.55 10.25
C VAL A 175 -42.75 -40.90 10.41
N SER A 176 -42.25 -41.76 11.31
CA SER A 176 -42.73 -43.15 11.36
C SER A 176 -44.19 -43.28 11.78
N ILE A 177 -44.76 -42.34 12.54
CA ILE A 177 -46.17 -42.38 12.94
C ILE A 177 -47.07 -42.16 11.72
N GLU A 178 -46.80 -41.11 10.94
CA GLU A 178 -47.58 -40.76 9.75
C GLU A 178 -47.41 -41.83 8.66
N MET A 179 -46.16 -42.23 8.39
CA MET A 179 -45.87 -43.28 7.40
C MET A 179 -46.48 -44.64 7.76
N ALA A 180 -46.52 -44.99 9.04
CA ALA A 180 -47.12 -46.24 9.50
C ALA A 180 -48.63 -46.25 9.34
N ASP A 181 -49.31 -45.10 9.55
CA ASP A 181 -50.76 -45.01 9.29
C ASP A 181 -51.07 -45.12 7.80
N GLU A 182 -50.26 -44.52 6.91
CA GLU A 182 -50.43 -44.65 5.47
C GLU A 182 -50.25 -46.10 4.98
N LEU A 183 -49.23 -46.79 5.50
CA LEU A 183 -48.88 -48.16 5.09
C LEU A 183 -49.66 -49.23 5.86
N LYS A 184 -50.41 -48.86 6.90
CA LYS A 184 -51.12 -49.76 7.83
C LYS A 184 -50.19 -50.80 8.47
N ILE A 185 -49.01 -50.35 8.93
CA ILE A 185 -47.98 -51.14 9.61
C ILE A 185 -47.84 -50.65 11.06
N ASP A 186 -47.22 -51.44 11.95
CA ASP A 186 -46.88 -50.97 13.30
C ASP A 186 -45.81 -49.86 13.27
N ALA A 187 -46.11 -48.74 13.95
CA ALA A 187 -45.24 -47.56 13.95
C ALA A 187 -43.91 -47.78 14.68
N ARG A 188 -43.89 -48.65 15.70
CA ARG A 188 -42.67 -48.93 16.46
C ARG A 188 -41.72 -49.78 15.63
N GLU A 189 -42.22 -50.81 14.95
CA GLU A 189 -41.44 -51.63 14.03
C GLU A 189 -40.88 -50.79 12.87
N LEU A 190 -41.70 -49.93 12.27
CA LEU A 190 -41.25 -49.04 11.19
C LEU A 190 -40.13 -48.10 11.64
N THR A 191 -40.25 -47.51 12.84
CA THR A 191 -39.21 -46.63 13.41
C THR A 191 -37.89 -47.38 13.57
N GLN A 192 -37.91 -48.62 14.06
CA GLN A 192 -36.70 -49.43 14.26
C GLN A 192 -36.01 -49.78 12.93
N VAL A 193 -36.79 -50.18 11.93
CA VAL A 193 -36.27 -50.53 10.60
C VAL A 193 -35.68 -49.30 9.93
N LEU A 194 -36.39 -48.18 9.92
CA LEU A 194 -35.90 -46.91 9.35
C LEU A 194 -34.64 -46.42 10.07
N ALA A 195 -34.61 -46.46 11.40
CA ALA A 195 -33.42 -46.08 12.15
C ALA A 195 -32.21 -46.94 11.79
N THR A 196 -32.40 -48.24 11.56
CA THR A 196 -31.30 -49.14 11.14
C THR A 196 -30.74 -48.73 9.78
N TYR A 197 -31.61 -48.55 8.78
CA TYR A 197 -31.17 -48.16 7.43
C TYR A 197 -30.59 -46.74 7.37
N VAL A 198 -31.12 -45.79 8.14
CA VAL A 198 -30.55 -44.44 8.23
C VAL A 198 -29.16 -44.47 8.84
N ASN A 199 -28.93 -45.26 9.89
CA ASN A 199 -27.61 -45.41 10.47
C ASN A 199 -26.63 -46.12 9.52
N GLN A 200 -27.10 -47.12 8.75
CA GLN A 200 -26.29 -47.74 7.70
C GLN A 200 -25.90 -46.72 6.62
N LEU A 201 -26.86 -45.93 6.12
CA LEU A 201 -26.59 -44.85 5.15
C LEU A 201 -25.56 -43.85 5.69
N LEU A 202 -25.68 -43.44 6.95
CA LEU A 202 -24.73 -42.54 7.60
C LEU A 202 -23.34 -43.17 7.74
N ALA A 203 -23.26 -44.48 7.97
CA ALA A 203 -21.99 -45.20 8.00
C ALA A 203 -21.34 -45.25 6.61
N GLU A 204 -22.10 -45.58 5.57
CA GLU A 204 -21.64 -45.61 4.17
C GLU A 204 -21.16 -44.23 3.69
N LEU A 205 -21.86 -43.15 4.07
CA LEU A 205 -21.44 -41.77 3.78
C LEU A 205 -20.22 -41.33 4.60
N GLY A 206 -20.02 -41.93 5.78
CA GLY A 206 -18.91 -41.63 6.68
C GLY A 206 -17.60 -42.29 6.28
N GLU A 207 -17.66 -43.37 5.49
CA GLU A 207 -16.47 -43.99 4.88
C GLU A 207 -15.95 -43.07 3.77
N PRO A 208 -14.79 -42.41 3.92
CA PRO A 208 -14.27 -41.57 2.87
C PRO A 208 -14.00 -42.45 1.65
N SER A 209 -14.62 -42.14 0.52
CA SER A 209 -14.27 -42.82 -0.73
C SER A 209 -12.77 -42.65 -0.92
N GLU A 210 -12.02 -43.75 -1.04
CA GLU A 210 -10.55 -43.72 -1.21
C GLU A 210 -10.12 -42.80 -2.38
N LEU A 211 -11.03 -42.61 -3.35
CA LEU A 211 -10.88 -41.72 -4.50
C LEU A 211 -10.94 -40.22 -4.14
N ASP A 212 -11.60 -39.82 -3.07
CA ASP A 212 -11.71 -38.43 -2.62
C ASP A 212 -10.49 -37.98 -1.82
N LEU A 213 -9.91 -38.86 -0.99
CA LEU A 213 -8.68 -38.57 -0.25
C LEU A 213 -7.48 -38.45 -1.20
N SER A 214 -7.41 -39.31 -2.21
CA SER A 214 -6.34 -39.33 -3.20
C SER A 214 -6.31 -38.08 -4.09
N ARG A 215 -7.48 -37.50 -4.41
CA ARG A 215 -7.57 -36.26 -5.20
C ARG A 215 -7.21 -35.00 -4.42
N ARG A 216 -7.43 -34.98 -3.11
CA ARG A 216 -7.11 -33.82 -2.25
C ARG A 216 -5.64 -33.79 -1.80
N SER A 217 -4.90 -34.88 -1.97
CA SER A 217 -3.48 -34.99 -1.59
C SER A 217 -2.49 -34.60 -2.69
N GLN A 218 -2.94 -34.32 -3.93
CA GLN A 218 -2.04 -33.81 -4.96
C GLN A 218 -1.93 -32.28 -4.84
N PRO A 219 -0.70 -31.74 -4.68
CA PRO A 219 -0.46 -30.31 -4.50
C PRO A 219 -0.75 -29.47 -5.75
#